data_AF-A0A1V5FP22-F1
#
_entry.id   AF-A0A1V5FP22-F1
#
_cell.length_a   1.000
_cell.length_b   1.000
_cell.length_c   1.000
_cell.angle_alpha   90.00
_cell.angle_beta   90.00
_cell.angle_gamma   90.00
#
_symmetry.space_group_name_H-M   'P 1'
#
loop_
_entity.id
_entity.type
_entity.pdbx_description
1 polymer ?
#
loop_
_entity_poly.entity_id
_entity_poly.type
_entity_poly.pdbx_seq_one_letter_code
_entity_poly.pdbx_strand_id
1 'polypeptide(L)' 'MIYSGRVRNNVIVLEDGVVLPEGTPVKIEVHEPAPAPAPPGSTLLDRLGDLVGCLELPEDLAHNHDHYAHGAPKK' A
#
# COMPACT_ATOMS: atom_id res chain seq x y z
N MET A 1 -19.14 -13.08 -8.94
CA MET A 1 -18.71 -13.19 -7.53
C MET A 1 -17.19 -13.29 -7.52
N ILE A 2 -16.55 -12.67 -6.53
CA ILE A 2 -15.12 -12.85 -6.22
C ILE A 2 -15.07 -13.55 -4.85
N TYR A 3 -14.24 -14.57 -4.73
CA TYR A 3 -14.06 -15.30 -3.48
C TYR A 3 -12.63 -15.09 -2.99
N SER A 4 -12.49 -14.73 -1.73
CA SER A 4 -11.18 -14.65 -1.07
C SER A 4 -10.81 -16.02 -0.54
N GLY A 5 -9.54 -16.37 -0.63
CA GLY A 5 -9.03 -17.63 -0.11
C GLY A 5 -7.55 -17.53 0.22
N ARG A 6 -7.09 -18.40 1.12
CA ARG A 6 -5.68 -18.49 1.48
C ARG A 6 -5.09 -19.79 0.99
N VAL A 7 -3.88 -19.72 0.44
CA VAL A 7 -3.12 -20.90 0.07
C VAL A 7 -2.64 -21.58 1.36
N ARG A 8 -3.02 -22.85 1.55
CA ARG A 8 -2.51 -23.73 2.60
C ARG A 8 -2.07 -25.04 1.97
N ASN A 9 -0.81 -25.43 2.14
CA ASN A 9 -0.26 -26.68 1.59
C ASN A 9 -0.53 -26.84 0.09
N ASN A 10 -0.33 -25.77 -0.69
CA ASN A 10 -0.57 -25.74 -2.13
C ASN A 10 -2.05 -25.90 -2.58
N VAL A 11 -3.01 -25.76 -1.66
CA VAL A 11 -4.45 -25.74 -1.93
C VAL A 11 -5.03 -24.39 -1.54
N ILE A 12 -5.85 -23.79 -2.41
CA ILE A 12 -6.58 -22.55 -2.08
C ILE A 12 -7.80 -22.93 -1.23
N VAL A 13 -7.78 -22.52 0.04
CA VAL A 13 -8.91 -22.68 0.95
C VAL A 13 -9.72 -21.39 0.91
N LEU A 14 -10.95 -21.46 0.39
CA LEU A 14 -11.87 -20.33 0.37
C LEU A 14 -12.24 -19.92 1.79
N GLU A 15 -12.27 -18.62 2.05
CA GLU A 15 -12.80 -18.06 3.29
C GLU A 15 -14.34 -18.18 3.30
N ASP A 16 -14.97 -18.01 4.47
CA ASP A 16 -16.43 -18.06 4.67
C ASP A 16 -17.15 -19.39 4.38
N GLY A 17 -16.40 -20.50 4.24
CA GLY A 17 -16.99 -21.83 4.10
C GLY A 17 -17.73 -22.05 2.78
N VAL A 18 -17.41 -21.24 1.75
CA VAL A 18 -17.97 -21.40 0.42
C VAL A 18 -17.46 -22.69 -0.22
N VAL A 19 -18.39 -23.51 -0.72
CA VAL A 19 -18.07 -24.73 -1.46
C VAL A 19 -18.44 -24.54 -2.92
N LEU A 20 -17.46 -24.63 -3.81
CA LEU A 20 -17.67 -24.65 -5.25
C LEU A 20 -17.84 -26.10 -5.74
N PRO A 21 -18.71 -26.36 -6.73
CA PRO A 21 -18.83 -27.69 -7.33
C PRO A 21 -17.49 -28.17 -7.89
N GLU A 22 -17.22 -29.46 -7.74
CA GLU A 22 -16.03 -30.09 -8.33
C GLU A 22 -16.00 -29.87 -9.86
N GLY A 23 -14.82 -29.55 -10.41
CA GLY A 23 -14.65 -29.27 -11.83
C GLY A 23 -15.02 -27.85 -12.28
N THR A 24 -15.43 -26.96 -11.37
CA THR A 24 -15.69 -25.55 -11.71
C THR A 24 -14.41 -24.86 -12.16
N PRO A 25 -14.33 -24.31 -13.38
CA PRO A 25 -13.16 -23.55 -13.83
C PRO A 25 -13.09 -22.23 -13.05
N VAL A 26 -11.91 -21.95 -12.48
CA VAL A 26 -11.67 -20.73 -11.69
C VAL A 26 -10.46 -19.97 -12.25
N LYS A 27 -10.51 -18.64 -12.12
CA LYS A 27 -9.37 -17.75 -12.36
C LYS A 27 -8.79 -17.34 -11.00
N ILE A 28 -7.49 -17.47 -10.84
CA ILE A 28 -6.78 -17.11 -9.61
C ILE A 28 -6.12 -15.75 -9.82
N GLU A 29 -6.37 -14.82 -8.90
CA GLU A 29 -5.68 -13.54 -8.82
C GLU A 29 -4.99 -13.48 -7.46
N VAL A 30 -3.66 -13.33 -7.46
CA VAL A 30 -2.86 -13.24 -6.25
C VAL A 30 -2.89 -11.80 -5.79
N HIS A 31 -3.38 -11.58 -4.56
CA HIS A 31 -3.30 -10.28 -3.92
C HIS A 31 -2.02 -10.19 -3.10
N GLU A 32 -1.25 -9.12 -3.30
CA GLU A 32 -0.17 -8.78 -2.38
C GLU A 32 -0.77 -8.48 -1.01
N PRO A 33 -0.20 -9.06 0.07
CA PRO A 33 -0.67 -8.75 1.41
C PRO A 33 -0.54 -7.24 1.63
N ALA A 34 -1.61 -6.61 2.13
CA ALA A 34 -1.53 -5.24 2.55
C ALA A 34 -0.34 -5.08 3.52
N PRO A 35 0.45 -3.99 3.43
CA PRO A 35 1.55 -3.76 4.34
C PRO A 35 1.04 -3.88 5.77
N ALA A 36 1.77 -4.64 6.58
CA ALA A 36 1.36 -4.90 7.95
C ALA A 36 1.08 -3.57 8.67
N PRO A 37 0.00 -3.48 9.46
CA PRO A 37 -0.27 -2.28 10.24
C PRO A 37 0.93 -1.99 11.14
N ALA A 38 1.31 -0.71 11.22
CA ALA A 38 2.42 -0.27 12.06
C ALA A 38 2.20 -0.77 13.50
N PRO A 39 3.27 -1.21 14.18
CA PRO A 39 3.15 -1.76 15.53
C PRO A 39 2.52 -0.72 16.48
N PRO A 40 1.67 -1.16 17.43
CA PRO A 40 1.05 -0.26 18.38
C PRO A 40 2.14 0.49 19.18
N GLY A 41 2.08 1.82 19.17
CA GLY A 41 3.08 2.68 19.79
C GLY A 41 4.17 3.22 18.84
N SER A 42 4.14 2.88 17.55
CA SER A 42 5.04 3.49 16.56
C SER A 42 4.83 5.00 16.49
N THR A 43 5.91 5.77 16.60
CA THR A 43 5.90 7.22 16.43
C THR A 43 5.76 7.60 14.95
N LEU A 44 5.46 8.87 14.67
CA LEU A 44 5.48 9.37 13.29
C LEU A 44 6.86 9.24 12.66
N LEU A 45 7.93 9.37 13.45
CA LEU A 45 9.30 9.20 12.97
C LEU A 45 9.57 7.75 12.57
N ASP A 46 9.05 6.76 13.30
CA ASP A 46 9.21 5.34 12.94
C ASP A 46 8.52 4.99 11.62
N ARG A 47 7.47 5.75 11.25
CA ARG A 47 6.68 5.52 10.04
C ARG A 47 7.13 6.33 8.83
N LEU A 48 7.73 7.49 9.06
CA LEU A 48 8.09 8.46 8.01
C LEU A 48 9.58 8.80 8.01
N GLY A 49 10.39 8.14 8.84
CA GLY A 49 11.82 8.41 8.99
C GLY A 49 12.57 8.30 7.67
N ASP A 50 12.21 7.33 6.84
CA ASP A 50 12.80 7.15 5.50
C ASP A 50 12.52 8.32 4.55
N LEU A 51 11.52 9.16 4.84
CA LEU A 51 11.21 10.36 4.06
C LEU A 51 11.96 11.60 4.56
N VAL A 52 12.52 11.56 5.78
CA VAL A 52 13.21 12.71 6.36
C VAL A 52 14.54 12.91 5.65
N GLY A 53 14.67 14.03 4.94
CA GLY A 53 15.90 14.35 4.20
C GLY A 53 16.14 13.47 2.97
N CYS A 54 15.12 12.77 2.48
CA CYS A 54 15.25 11.93 1.28
C CYS A 54 15.40 12.75 -0.03
N LEU A 55 15.18 14.07 0.04
CA LEU A 55 15.25 15.00 -1.10
C LEU A 55 16.10 16.22 -0.74
N GLU A 56 16.99 16.61 -1.64
CA GLU A 56 17.71 17.88 -1.62
C GLU A 56 16.85 18.94 -2.30
N LEU A 57 16.26 19.85 -1.51
CA LEU A 57 15.30 20.86 -1.97
C LEU A 57 15.73 22.28 -1.56
N PRO A 58 15.33 23.32 -2.31
CA PRO A 58 15.56 24.70 -1.91
C PRO A 58 14.98 25.01 -0.53
N GLU A 59 15.70 25.80 0.27
CA GLU A 59 15.28 26.18 1.64
C GLU A 59 13.94 26.94 1.66
N ASP A 60 13.62 27.64 0.57
CA ASP A 60 12.38 28.42 0.42
C ASP A 60 11.23 27.61 -0.19
N LEU A 61 11.38 26.29 -0.42
CA LEU A 61 10.38 25.47 -1.11
C LEU A 61 9.03 25.47 -0.40
N ALA A 62 9.01 25.45 0.93
CA ALA A 62 7.74 25.50 1.67
C ALA A 62 6.96 26.79 1.39
N HIS A 63 7.67 27.92 1.30
CA HIS A 63 7.08 29.23 1.01
C HIS A 63 6.70 29.38 -0.47
N ASN A 64 7.54 28.85 -1.36
CA ASN A 64 7.47 29.00 -2.81
C ASN A 64 7.05 27.71 -3.53
N HIS A 65 6.24 26.86 -2.90
CA HIS A 65 5.88 25.56 -3.47
C HIS A 65 5.20 25.69 -4.85
N ASP A 66 4.36 26.71 -5.05
CA ASP A 66 3.73 27.02 -6.34
C ASP A 66 4.76 27.37 -7.43
N HIS A 67 5.84 28.07 -7.07
CA HIS A 67 6.92 28.40 -8.00
C HIS A 67 7.63 27.13 -8.48
N TYR A 68 7.98 26.24 -7.56
CA TYR A 68 8.71 25.01 -7.88
C TYR A 68 7.83 23.95 -8.54
N ALA A 69 6.55 23.86 -8.20
CA ALA A 69 5.62 22.89 -8.77
C ALA A 69 5.02 23.35 -10.11
N HIS A 70 4.78 24.65 -10.29
CA HIS A 70 3.96 25.18 -11.37
C HIS A 70 4.55 26.39 -12.10
N GLY A 71 5.74 26.88 -11.70
CA GLY A 71 6.41 28.00 -12.36
C GLY A 71 5.81 29.38 -12.07
N ALA A 72 4.96 29.50 -11.04
CA ALA A 72 4.42 30.77 -10.57
C ALA A 72 5.56 31.72 -10.10
N PRO A 73 5.38 33.06 -10.11
CA PRO A 73 6.35 33.95 -9.47
C PRO A 73 6.50 33.62 -7.98
N LYS A 74 7.73 33.78 -7.44
CA LYS A 74 8.00 33.63 -6.00
C LYS A 74 7.20 34.68 -5.20
N LYS A 75 6.70 34.28 -4.03
CA LYS A 75 5.99 35.14 -3.09
C LYS A 75 6.96 35.91 -2.21
#